data_AF-A0A967VK36-F1
#
_entry.id   AF-A0A967VK36-F1
#
_cell.length_a   1.000
_cell.length_b   1.000
_cell.length_c   1.000
_cell.angle_alpha   90.00
_cell.angle_beta   90.00
_cell.angle_gamma   90.00
#
_symmetry.space_group_name_H-M   'P 1'
#
loop_
_entity.id
_entity.type
_entity.pdbx_description
1 polymer ?
#
loop_
_entity_poly.entity_id
_entity_poly.type
_entity_poly.pdbx_seq_one_letter_code
_entity_poly.pdbx_strand_id
1 'polypeptide(L)'
;DLVIVGHEGMEAFGEITDITRNLPLRHPVRVRLWRFERASIPSDDDELMTWLLDRWVEMDEWIARRADERARDIESVGGEEILA
;
A
#
# COMPACT_ATOMS: atom_id res chain seq x y z
N ASP A 1 7.85 19.37 4.21
CA ASP A 1 7.82 17.91 4.38
C ASP A 1 6.86 17.28 3.37
N LEU A 2 7.05 16.00 3.09
CA LEU A 2 6.19 15.21 2.21
C LEU A 2 5.91 13.85 2.85
N VAL A 3 4.67 13.37 2.72
CA VAL A 3 4.27 12.04 3.17
C VAL A 3 3.60 11.30 2.01
N ILE A 4 4.09 10.10 1.72
CA ILE A 4 3.46 9.17 0.78
C ILE A 4 2.71 8.12 1.59
N VAL A 5 1.48 7.82 1.16
CA VAL A 5 0.59 6.86 1.80
C VAL A 5 0.27 5.75 0.81
N GLY A 6 0.91 4.60 1.00
CA GLY A 6 0.60 3.38 0.24
C GLY A 6 -0.36 2.53 1.04
N HIS A 7 -1.35 1.96 0.39
CA HIS A 7 -2.36 1.12 1.01
C HIS A 7 -2.71 -0.08 0.13
N GLU A 8 -3.14 -1.18 0.75
CA GLU A 8 -3.56 -2.41 0.10
C GLU A 8 -4.82 -2.94 0.79
N GLY A 9 -5.78 -3.46 0.01
CA GLY A 9 -7.06 -3.96 0.52
C GLY A 9 -8.17 -2.90 0.63
N MET A 10 -7.98 -1.71 0.05
CA MET A 10 -9.01 -0.66 -0.01
C MET A 10 -9.81 -0.67 -1.32
N GLU A 11 -9.62 -1.62 -2.24
CA GLU A 11 -10.29 -1.58 -3.54
C GLU A 11 -11.83 -1.63 -3.43
N ALA A 12 -12.35 -2.13 -2.30
CA ALA A 12 -13.78 -2.13 -1.98
C ALA A 12 -14.32 -0.80 -1.40
N PHE A 13 -13.46 0.17 -1.11
CA PHE A 13 -13.81 1.42 -0.43
C PHE A 13 -13.32 2.63 -1.24
N GLY A 14 -14.25 3.51 -1.63
CA GLY A 14 -13.92 4.71 -2.42
C GLY A 14 -13.13 5.78 -1.66
N GLU A 15 -13.19 5.78 -0.32
CA GLU A 15 -12.51 6.74 0.54
C GLU A 15 -11.94 6.10 1.83
N ILE A 16 -10.85 6.66 2.36
CA ILE A 16 -10.23 6.25 3.64
C ILE A 16 -11.22 6.41 4.82
N THR A 17 -12.07 7.44 4.75
CA THR A 17 -13.09 7.76 5.76
C THR A 17 -14.11 6.63 5.91
N ASP A 18 -14.48 5.97 4.82
CA ASP A 18 -15.49 4.91 4.80
C ASP A 18 -15.01 3.61 5.47
N ILE A 19 -13.70 3.39 5.55
CA ILE A 19 -13.12 2.23 6.25
C ILE A 19 -13.50 2.24 7.72
N THR A 20 -13.39 3.40 8.37
CA THR A 20 -13.67 3.53 9.81
C THR A 20 -15.14 3.28 10.17
N ARG A 21 -16.05 3.49 9.21
CA ARG A 21 -17.50 3.31 9.37
C ARG A 21 -17.97 1.87 9.10
N ASN A 22 -17.15 1.06 8.44
CA ASN A 22 -17.50 -0.29 7.99
C ASN A 22 -16.68 -1.39 8.70
N LEU A 23 -16.22 -1.13 9.92
CA LEU A 23 -15.57 -2.14 10.76
C LEU A 23 -16.61 -3.12 11.35
N PRO A 24 -16.31 -4.44 11.43
CA PRO A 24 -15.05 -5.08 11.04
C PRO A 24 -14.95 -5.33 9.53
N LEU A 25 -13.79 -4.99 8.96
CA LEU A 25 -13.48 -5.30 7.57
C LEU A 25 -13.34 -6.81 7.38
N ARG A 26 -13.90 -7.34 6.29
CA ARG A 26 -13.75 -8.76 5.93
C ARG A 26 -12.30 -9.17 5.69
N HIS A 27 -11.47 -8.24 5.22
CA HIS A 27 -10.03 -8.43 5.00
C HIS A 27 -9.24 -7.27 5.63
N PRO A 28 -8.04 -7.52 6.16
CA PRO A 28 -7.23 -6.48 6.78
C PRO A 28 -6.75 -5.47 5.73
N VAL A 29 -6.92 -4.17 6.01
CA VAL A 29 -6.29 -3.09 5.24
C VAL A 29 -4.88 -2.88 5.77
N ARG A 30 -3.89 -2.90 4.88
CA ARG A 30 -2.49 -2.61 5.23
C ARG A 30 -2.12 -1.22 4.73
N VAL A 31 -1.53 -0.41 5.59
CA VAL A 31 -1.07 0.94 5.25
C VAL A 31 0.42 1.06 5.54
N ARG A 32 1.15 1.75 4.66
CA ARG A 32 2.54 2.16 4.87
C ARG A 32 2.66 3.67 4.63
N LEU A 33 3.34 4.31 5.57
CA LEU A 33 3.67 5.73 5.51
C LEU A 33 5.16 5.88 5.26
N TRP A 34 5.52 6.65 4.24
CA TRP A 34 6.88 7.12 4.03
C TRP A 34 6.90 8.62 4.28
N ARG A 35 7.78 9.07 5.17
CA ARG A 35 7.96 10.49 5.50
C ARG A 35 9.31 10.95 4.99
N PHE A 36 9.29 12.07 4.28
CA PHE A 36 10.48 12.75 3.79
C PHE A 36 10.54 14.17 4.36
N GLU A 37 11.66 14.51 4.98
CA GLU A 37 11.90 15.86 5.48
C GLU A 37 12.05 16.83 4.31
N ARG A 38 11.65 18.10 4.47
CA ARG A 38 11.79 19.09 3.40
C ARG A 38 13.22 19.19 2.86
N ALA A 39 14.22 19.00 3.72
CA ALA A 39 15.63 19.09 3.35
C ALA A 39 16.10 17.93 2.44
N SER A 40 15.38 16.80 2.40
CA SER A 40 15.71 15.66 1.53
C SER A 40 14.99 15.69 0.18
N ILE A 41 14.19 16.72 -0.09
CA ILE A 41 13.39 16.85 -1.31
C ILE A 41 14.11 17.81 -2.25
N PRO A 42 14.44 17.39 -3.50
CA PRO A 42 15.05 18.28 -4.48
C PRO A 42 14.22 19.53 -4.74
N SER A 43 14.89 20.65 -5.00
CA SER A 43 14.24 21.93 -5.30
C SER A 43 14.16 22.25 -6.79
N ASP A 44 14.98 21.58 -7.60
CA ASP A 44 14.90 21.66 -9.06
C ASP A 44 13.75 20.79 -9.57
N ASP A 45 13.03 21.27 -10.59
CA ASP A 45 11.80 20.62 -11.06
C ASP A 45 12.08 19.27 -11.73
N ASP A 46 13.17 19.15 -12.49
CA ASP A 46 13.53 17.90 -13.19
C ASP A 46 14.05 16.85 -12.19
N GLU A 47 14.85 17.29 -11.22
CA GLU A 47 15.31 16.44 -10.11
C GLU A 47 14.15 16.01 -9.21
N LEU A 48 13.19 16.90 -8.94
CA LEU A 48 11.99 16.59 -8.16
C LEU A 48 11.11 15.57 -8.87
N MET A 49 10.92 15.72 -10.18
CA MET A 49 10.15 14.77 -10.99
C MET A 49 10.80 13.38 -10.93
N THR A 50 12.11 13.28 -11.17
CA THR A 50 12.85 12.02 -11.11
C THR A 50 12.75 11.40 -9.72
N TRP A 51 12.95 12.22 -8.68
CA TRP A 51 12.84 11.77 -7.29
C TRP A 51 11.44 11.27 -6.95
N LEU A 52 10.38 11.93 -7.42
CA LEU A 52 9.00 11.50 -7.22
C LEU A 52 8.70 10.18 -7.93
N LEU A 53 9.20 10.00 -9.16
CA LEU A 53 9.06 8.75 -9.90
C LEU A 53 9.72 7.58 -9.16
N ASP A 54 10.92 7.77 -8.62
CA ASP A 54 11.57 6.73 -7.83
C ASP A 54 10.76 6.34 -6.58
N ARG A 55 10.20 7.34 -5.87
CA ARG A 55 9.33 7.06 -4.71
C ARG A 55 8.04 6.35 -5.12
N TRP A 56 7.54 6.63 -6.32
CA TRP A 56 6.39 5.94 -6.89
C TRP A 56 6.69 4.47 -7.17
N VAL A 57 7.85 4.17 -7.77
CA VAL A 57 8.30 2.80 -8.03
C VAL A 57 8.46 2.03 -6.73
N GLU A 58 9.08 2.61 -5.69
CA GLU A 58 9.21 1.98 -4.38
C GLU A 58 7.84 1.63 -3.75
N MET A 59 6.85 2.49 -3.94
CA MET A 59 5.49 2.25 -3.48
C MET A 59 4.83 1.11 -4.27
N ASP A 60 4.96 1.11 -5.60
CA ASP A 60 4.40 0.05 -6.47
C ASP A 60 5.01 -1.32 -6.15
N GLU A 61 6.33 -1.39 -5.94
CA GLU A 61 7.00 -2.62 -5.50
C GLU A 61 6.47 -3.11 -4.15
N TRP A 62 6.23 -2.19 -3.22
CA TRP A 62 5.63 -2.55 -1.94
C TRP A 62 4.22 -3.10 -2.11
N ILE A 63 3.37 -2.46 -2.93
CA ILE A 63 2.00 -2.93 -3.21
C ILE A 63 2.03 -4.30 -3.88
N ALA A 64 2.86 -4.49 -4.92
CA ALA A 64 2.96 -5.73 -5.66
C ALA A 64 3.38 -6.90 -4.75
N ARG A 65 4.38 -6.71 -3.89
CA ARG A 65 4.80 -7.72 -2.93
C ARG A 65 3.68 -8.08 -1.95
N ARG A 66 2.89 -7.10 -1.50
CA ARG A 66 1.73 -7.36 -0.61
C ARG A 66 0.63 -8.14 -1.32
N ALA A 67 0.34 -7.81 -2.57
CA ALA A 67 -0.64 -8.53 -3.37
C ALA A 67 -0.24 -10.00 -3.57
N ASP A 68 1.05 -10.27 -3.82
CA ASP A 68 1.60 -11.62 -3.90
C ASP A 68 1.54 -12.39 -2.57
N GLU A 69 1.92 -11.74 -1.46
CA GLU A 69 1.78 -12.30 -0.10
C GLU A 69 0.33 -12.71 0.17
N ARG A 70 -0.64 -11.83 -0.14
CA ARG A 70 -2.06 -12.10 0.02
C ARG A 70 -2.55 -13.27 -0.84
N ALA A 71 -2.11 -13.36 -2.09
CA ALA A 71 -2.48 -14.47 -2.98
C ALA A 71 -2.02 -15.82 -2.39
N ARG A 72 -0.78 -15.87 -1.89
CA ARG A 72 -0.22 -17.07 -1.22
C ARG A 72 -0.96 -17.44 0.06
N ASP A 73 -1.35 -16.45 0.87
CA ASP A 73 -2.12 -16.69 2.09
C ASP A 73 -3.50 -17.32 1.78
N ILE A 74 -4.18 -16.85 0.72
CA ILE A 74 -5.47 -17.38 0.27
C ILE A 74 -5.33 -18.84 -0.21
N GLU A 75 -4.28 -19.14 -0.98
CA GLU A 75 -3.99 -20.49 -1.45
C GLU A 75 -3.67 -21.46 -0.30
N SER A 76 -2.96 -20.99 0.73
CA SER A 76 -2.65 -21.79 1.92
C SER A 76 -3.91 -22.17 2.71
N VAL A 77 -4.83 -21.22 2.91
CA VAL A 77 -6.08 -21.48 3.65
C VAL A 77 -7.00 -22.44 2.87
N GLY A 78 -7.11 -22.27 1.55
CA GLY A 78 -7.91 -23.18 0.71
C GLY A 78 -7.36 -24.61 0.65
N GLY A 79 -6.06 -24.80 0.86
CA GLY A 79 -5.44 -26.13 0.94
C GLY A 79 -5.74 -26.88 2.24
N GLU A 80 -5.88 -26.18 3.37
CA GLU A 80 -6.25 -26.78 4.66
C GLU A 80 -7.75 -27.17 4.69
N GLU A 81 -8.62 -26.39 4.04
CA GLU A 81 -10.08 -26.64 4.04
C GLU A 81 -10.49 -27.81 3.10
N ILE A 82 -9.67 -28.18 2.12
CA ILE A 82 -9.92 -29.32 1.21
C ILE A 82 -9.44 -30.67 1.80
N LEU A 83 -8.62 -30.64 2.86
CA LEU A 83 -8.07 -31.83 3.52
C LEU A 83 -8.73 -32.17 4.88
N ALA A 84 -9.75 -31.42 5.30
CA ALA A 84 -10.53 -31.64 6.53
C ALA A 84 -11.95 -32.16 6.24
#